data_AF-A0A1F2ZPB5-F1
#
_entry.id   AF-A0A1F2ZPB5-F1
#
_cell.length_a   1.000
_cell.length_b   1.000
_cell.length_c   1.000
_cell.angle_alpha   90.00
_cell.angle_beta   90.00
_cell.angle_gamma   90.00
#
_symmetry.space_group_name_H-M   'P 1'
#
loop_
_entity.id
_entity.type
_entity.pdbx_description
1 polymer ?
#
loop_
_entity_poly.entity_id
_entity_poly.type
_entity_poly.pdbx_seq_one_letter_code
_entity_poly.pdbx_strand_id
1 'polypeptide(L)'
;VVTRQNVSMLDQILLGVSMGAINGVAVNTAHELCHRPKKSDHYWSHMTLAPLVYNHFRIEHPYGHHKRAATPEDPASSKMGETFYEFWPRTVFGGLKSAVEIEHKRLKRKGLSFFSKENELFHGWAMSTGFHAAMLKLFGKKVTPYLVTQAFYGVSLFEIINYIEHYGLKRSQKEDGSYARTMPEHSWNNNNIVTNLFLYQLQRHSDHHAYPTRPFQALRHFDEAPELPSGYATMLIPALIPKLWFKMMDQRVFDHYEGDLTKANILPKRRAQIFKKFGLSAD
;
A
#
# COMPACT_ATOMS: atom_id res chain seq x y z
N VAL A 1 16.78 21.92 12.85
CA VAL A 1 17.63 21.02 13.67
C VAL A 1 18.64 20.30 12.80
N VAL A 2 18.21 19.52 11.81
CA VAL A 2 19.04 18.72 10.87
C VAL A 2 20.16 19.51 10.17
N THR A 3 19.98 20.81 9.94
CA THR A 3 20.96 21.66 9.24
C THR A 3 22.05 22.27 10.13
N ARG A 4 22.01 22.06 11.44
CA ARG A 4 23.03 22.58 12.36
C ARG A 4 24.37 21.88 12.09
N GLN A 5 25.48 22.62 12.19
CA GLN A 5 26.84 22.16 11.87
C GLN A 5 27.24 20.86 12.59
N ASN A 6 26.75 20.66 13.83
CA ASN A 6 27.18 19.56 14.70
C ASN A 6 26.25 18.35 14.69
N VAL A 7 25.25 18.29 13.80
CA VAL A 7 24.33 17.14 13.73
C VAL A 7 24.98 16.05 12.89
N SER A 8 25.21 14.90 13.52
CA SER A 8 25.85 13.75 12.87
C SER A 8 24.96 13.17 11.77
N MET A 9 25.54 12.44 10.82
CA MET A 9 24.77 11.72 9.79
C MET A 9 23.72 10.79 10.42
N LEU A 10 24.08 10.10 11.52
CA LEU A 10 23.18 9.20 12.23
C LEU A 10 21.97 9.94 12.78
N ASP A 11 22.17 11.11 13.40
CA ASP A 11 21.05 11.92 13.91
C ASP A 11 20.12 12.38 12.79
N GLN A 12 20.67 12.74 11.61
CA GLN A 12 19.85 13.12 10.47
C GLN A 12 19.01 11.95 9.96
N ILE A 13 19.57 10.74 9.94
CA ILE A 13 18.87 9.51 9.58
C ILE A 13 17.76 9.24 10.60
N LEU A 14 18.05 9.25 11.91
CA LEU A 14 17.05 8.99 12.96
C LEU A 14 15.92 10.02 12.98
N LEU A 15 16.25 11.30 12.79
CA LEU A 15 15.25 12.37 12.61
C LEU A 15 14.43 12.15 11.34
N GLY A 16 15.08 11.70 10.26
CA GLY A 16 14.42 11.34 9.01
C GLY A 16 13.43 10.20 9.19
N VAL A 17 13.82 9.12 9.88
CA VAL A 17 12.93 8.01 10.25
C VAL A 17 11.74 8.50 11.07
N SER A 18 11.99 9.36 12.06
CA SER A 18 10.93 9.90 12.94
C SER A 18 9.90 10.70 12.14
N MET A 19 10.36 11.57 11.23
CA MET A 19 9.45 12.31 10.34
C MET A 19 8.79 11.38 9.32
N GLY A 20 9.52 10.39 8.80
CA GLY A 20 9.00 9.37 7.90
C GLY A 20 7.84 8.59 8.53
N ALA A 21 7.90 8.30 9.83
CA ALA A 21 6.80 7.67 10.56
C ALA A 21 5.54 8.56 10.55
N ILE A 22 5.71 9.86 10.82
CA ILE A 22 4.62 10.84 10.78
C ILE A 22 4.03 10.91 9.36
N ASN A 23 4.89 11.02 8.34
CA ASN A 23 4.44 11.07 6.95
C ASN A 23 3.76 9.77 6.51
N GLY A 24 4.26 8.61 6.94
CA GLY A 24 3.66 7.30 6.66
C GLY A 24 2.25 7.19 7.23
N VAL A 25 2.02 7.66 8.46
CA VAL A 25 0.66 7.75 9.03
C VAL A 25 -0.21 8.75 8.26
N ALA A 26 0.36 9.88 7.83
CA ALA A 26 -0.35 10.88 7.04
C ALA A 26 -0.75 10.40 5.63
N VAL A 27 -0.17 9.30 5.12
CA VAL A 27 -0.61 8.69 3.85
C VAL A 27 -2.10 8.29 3.93
N ASN A 28 -2.64 7.98 5.10
CA ASN A 28 -4.06 7.69 5.27
C ASN A 28 -4.97 8.88 4.90
N THR A 29 -4.49 10.11 5.14
CA THR A 29 -5.20 11.31 4.67
C THR A 29 -5.16 11.37 3.14
N ALA A 30 -4.02 11.08 2.52
CA ALA A 30 -3.90 11.04 1.06
C ALA A 30 -4.78 9.95 0.43
N HIS A 31 -4.83 8.79 1.08
CA HIS A 31 -5.66 7.64 0.76
C HIS A 31 -7.14 8.04 0.77
N GLU A 32 -7.65 8.60 1.86
CA GLU A 32 -9.04 9.03 1.94
C GLU A 32 -9.38 10.08 0.87
N LEU A 33 -8.50 11.06 0.67
CA LEU A 33 -8.70 12.15 -0.30
C LEU A 33 -8.65 11.67 -1.75
N CYS A 34 -7.92 10.60 -2.07
CA CYS A 34 -7.81 10.12 -3.45
C CYS A 34 -9.11 9.47 -3.96
N HIS A 35 -10.00 9.03 -3.06
CA HIS A 35 -11.31 8.47 -3.40
C HIS A 35 -12.39 9.54 -3.57
N ARG A 36 -12.12 10.79 -3.18
CA ARG A 36 -13.13 11.84 -3.22
C ARG A 36 -13.30 12.37 -4.64
N PRO A 37 -14.54 12.66 -5.09
CA PRO A 37 -14.80 13.02 -6.49
C PRO A 37 -14.31 14.42 -6.87
N LYS A 38 -14.03 15.30 -5.90
CA LYS A 38 -13.65 16.70 -6.18
C LYS A 38 -12.17 16.77 -6.55
N LYS A 39 -11.87 17.53 -7.61
CA LYS A 39 -10.49 17.76 -8.06
C LYS A 39 -9.61 18.42 -6.99
N SER A 40 -10.18 19.25 -6.10
CA SER A 40 -9.46 19.82 -4.96
C SER A 40 -8.88 18.75 -4.04
N ASP A 41 -9.64 17.68 -3.79
CA ASP A 41 -9.27 16.61 -2.87
C ASP A 41 -8.11 15.80 -3.46
N HIS A 42 -8.09 15.61 -4.78
CA HIS A 42 -6.96 15.02 -5.48
C HIS A 42 -5.66 15.83 -5.30
N TYR A 43 -5.72 17.17 -5.37
CA TYR A 43 -4.54 18.00 -5.13
C TYR A 43 -4.10 17.95 -3.67
N TRP A 44 -5.03 17.87 -2.71
CA TRP A 44 -4.68 17.67 -1.30
C TRP A 44 -4.05 16.28 -1.06
N SER A 45 -4.52 15.24 -1.74
CA SER A 45 -3.89 13.92 -1.74
C SER A 45 -2.45 14.01 -2.28
N HIS A 46 -2.23 14.65 -3.42
CA HIS A 46 -0.89 14.88 -3.95
C HIS A 46 0.00 15.72 -3.01
N MET A 47 -0.53 16.76 -2.38
CA MET A 47 0.23 17.59 -1.46
C MET A 47 0.69 16.79 -0.24
N THR A 48 -0.17 15.93 0.27
CA THR A 48 0.14 15.04 1.39
C THR A 48 1.24 14.03 1.02
N LEU A 49 1.25 13.53 -0.22
CA LEU A 49 2.26 12.59 -0.72
C LEU A 49 3.58 13.24 -1.16
N ALA A 50 3.61 14.57 -1.32
CA ALA A 50 4.76 15.29 -1.86
C ALA A 50 6.07 15.09 -1.06
N PRO A 51 6.07 15.05 0.29
CA PRO A 51 7.28 14.77 1.06
C PRO A 51 7.84 13.35 0.88
N LEU A 52 7.04 12.41 0.36
CA LEU A 52 7.43 11.01 0.18
C LEU A 52 7.82 10.67 -1.26
N VAL A 53 7.63 11.59 -2.22
CA VAL A 53 7.83 11.33 -3.65
C VAL A 53 6.92 10.18 -4.15
N TYR A 54 5.77 9.98 -3.50
CA TYR A 54 4.87 8.85 -3.74
C TYR A 54 3.56 9.26 -4.43
N ASN A 55 3.56 10.40 -5.14
CA ASN A 55 2.35 10.99 -5.75
C ASN A 55 1.61 10.09 -6.73
N HIS A 56 2.28 9.10 -7.34
CA HIS A 56 1.64 8.16 -8.26
C HIS A 56 0.54 7.34 -7.58
N PHE A 57 0.64 7.14 -6.27
CA PHE A 57 -0.35 6.47 -5.43
C PHE A 57 -1.77 7.04 -5.60
N ARG A 58 -1.92 8.36 -5.72
CA ARG A 58 -3.24 9.01 -5.93
C ARG A 58 -3.96 8.50 -7.18
N ILE A 59 -3.23 8.08 -8.20
CA ILE A 59 -3.81 7.50 -9.42
C ILE A 59 -3.88 5.98 -9.31
N GLU A 60 -2.80 5.37 -8.85
CA GLU A 60 -2.64 3.92 -8.73
C GLU A 60 -3.72 3.34 -7.82
N HIS A 61 -3.89 3.89 -6.63
CA HIS A 61 -4.70 3.29 -5.59
C HIS A 61 -6.19 3.15 -5.97
N PRO A 62 -6.91 4.23 -6.34
CA PRO A 62 -8.34 4.13 -6.63
C PRO A 62 -8.65 3.42 -7.96
N TYR A 63 -7.77 3.54 -8.97
CA TYR A 63 -8.04 3.04 -10.32
C TYR A 63 -7.29 1.75 -10.67
N GLY A 64 -6.29 1.40 -9.87
CA GLY A 64 -5.41 0.25 -9.99
C GLY A 64 -5.67 -0.73 -8.86
N HIS A 65 -5.03 -0.52 -7.71
CA HIS A 65 -5.14 -1.42 -6.56
C HIS A 65 -6.59 -1.73 -6.19
N HIS A 66 -7.46 -0.75 -5.91
CA HIS A 66 -8.87 -1.04 -5.57
C HIS A 66 -9.62 -1.85 -6.63
N LYS A 67 -9.33 -1.59 -7.90
CA LYS A 67 -9.96 -2.31 -9.02
C LYS A 67 -9.46 -3.77 -9.10
N ARG A 68 -8.19 -3.98 -8.77
CA ARG A 68 -7.46 -5.26 -8.95
C ARG A 68 -7.09 -5.93 -7.63
N ALA A 69 -7.53 -5.44 -6.48
CA ALA A 69 -7.16 -5.97 -5.17
C ALA A 69 -7.46 -7.48 -5.13
N ALA A 70 -6.56 -8.24 -4.53
CA ALA A 70 -6.55 -9.71 -4.52
C ALA A 70 -6.55 -10.35 -5.91
N THR A 71 -5.89 -9.76 -6.91
CA THR A 71 -5.66 -10.39 -8.22
C THR A 71 -4.16 -10.49 -8.53
N PRO A 72 -3.72 -11.44 -9.37
CA PRO A 72 -2.31 -11.56 -9.78
C PRO A 72 -1.71 -10.27 -10.38
N GLU A 73 -2.52 -9.43 -11.01
CA GLU A 73 -2.11 -8.19 -11.69
C GLU A 73 -1.99 -6.99 -10.73
N ASP A 74 -2.39 -7.13 -9.47
CA ASP A 74 -2.25 -6.09 -8.48
C ASP A 74 -0.86 -6.12 -7.81
N PRO A 75 -0.04 -5.07 -7.98
CA PRO A 75 1.28 -5.01 -7.36
C PRO A 75 1.20 -4.94 -5.82
N ALA A 76 0.12 -4.40 -5.25
CA ALA A 76 -0.04 -4.26 -3.81
C ALA A 76 -0.68 -5.48 -3.12
N SER A 77 -1.12 -6.49 -3.88
CA SER A 77 -1.56 -7.78 -3.32
C SER A 77 -0.36 -8.69 -3.03
N SER A 78 -0.07 -8.92 -1.75
CA SER A 78 1.04 -9.77 -1.31
C SER A 78 0.70 -11.25 -1.40
N LYS A 79 1.71 -12.07 -1.72
CA LYS A 79 1.52 -13.50 -1.97
C LYS A 79 1.88 -14.33 -0.74
N MET A 80 1.18 -15.42 -0.50
CA MET A 80 1.56 -16.42 0.50
C MET A 80 2.96 -16.95 0.19
N GLY A 81 3.83 -16.96 1.20
CA GLY A 81 5.26 -17.21 1.09
C GLY A 81 6.12 -16.05 0.59
N GLU A 82 5.59 -14.92 0.13
CA GLU A 82 6.39 -13.74 -0.24
C GLU A 82 6.88 -13.01 0.99
N THR A 83 8.17 -12.67 1.06
CA THR A 83 8.71 -11.84 2.14
C THR A 83 8.43 -10.35 1.88
N PHE A 84 8.38 -9.52 2.92
CA PHE A 84 8.26 -8.07 2.73
C PHE A 84 9.36 -7.49 1.81
N TYR A 85 10.57 -8.04 1.87
CA TYR A 85 11.71 -7.59 1.04
C TYR A 85 11.55 -7.92 -0.45
N GLU A 86 10.79 -8.97 -0.79
CA GLU A 86 10.42 -9.28 -2.19
C GLU A 86 9.21 -8.48 -2.64
N PHE A 87 8.27 -8.27 -1.72
CA PHE A 87 7.07 -7.49 -1.94
C PHE A 87 7.39 -6.00 -2.20
N TRP A 88 8.23 -5.38 -1.36
CA TRP A 88 8.50 -3.94 -1.37
C TRP A 88 8.91 -3.38 -2.75
N PRO A 89 9.93 -3.92 -3.45
CA PRO A 89 10.26 -3.41 -4.78
C PRO A 89 9.16 -3.74 -5.80
N ARG A 90 8.47 -4.87 -5.67
CA ARG A 90 7.38 -5.26 -6.58
C ARG A 90 6.19 -4.31 -6.48
N THR A 91 5.78 -3.95 -5.26
CA THR A 91 4.67 -3.01 -5.04
C THR A 91 5.04 -1.60 -5.47
N VAL A 92 6.22 -1.08 -5.09
CA VAL A 92 6.64 0.30 -5.39
C VAL A 92 6.82 0.52 -6.90
N PHE A 93 7.60 -0.32 -7.58
CA PHE A 93 7.83 -0.15 -9.03
C PHE A 93 6.62 -0.59 -9.86
N GLY A 94 5.92 -1.63 -9.42
CA GLY A 94 4.68 -2.09 -10.06
C GLY A 94 3.57 -1.04 -9.96
N GLY A 95 3.43 -0.37 -8.82
CA GLY A 95 2.49 0.71 -8.60
C GLY A 95 2.80 1.93 -9.47
N LEU A 96 4.06 2.35 -9.54
CA LEU A 96 4.47 3.43 -10.45
C LEU A 96 4.12 3.11 -11.91
N LYS A 97 4.44 1.89 -12.37
CA LYS A 97 4.13 1.44 -13.73
C LYS A 97 2.60 1.40 -13.97
N SER A 98 1.85 0.84 -13.04
CA SER A 98 0.38 0.78 -13.06
C SER A 98 -0.21 2.19 -13.19
N ALA A 99 0.26 3.15 -12.39
CA ALA A 99 -0.20 4.53 -12.43
C ALA A 99 0.04 5.20 -13.80
N VAL A 100 1.22 4.99 -14.39
CA VAL A 100 1.56 5.48 -15.73
C VAL A 100 0.62 4.90 -16.79
N GLU A 101 0.36 3.59 -16.74
CA GLU A 101 -0.55 2.93 -17.67
C GLU A 101 -2.01 3.41 -17.52
N ILE A 102 -2.48 3.57 -16.28
CA ILE A 102 -3.82 4.09 -15.97
C ILE A 102 -3.97 5.50 -16.53
N GLU A 103 -2.99 6.35 -16.27
CA GLU A 103 -3.04 7.76 -16.68
C GLU A 103 -2.95 7.91 -18.20
N HIS A 104 -2.08 7.12 -18.84
CA HIS A 104 -2.00 7.05 -20.29
C HIS A 104 -3.33 6.63 -20.92
N LYS A 105 -4.00 5.60 -20.36
CA LYS A 105 -5.34 5.16 -20.81
C LYS A 105 -6.40 6.25 -20.60
N ARG A 106 -6.35 6.99 -19.49
CA ARG A 106 -7.27 8.11 -19.21
C ARG A 106 -7.10 9.23 -20.24
N LEU A 107 -5.87 9.64 -20.53
CA LEU A 107 -5.57 10.70 -21.50
C LEU A 107 -5.94 10.28 -22.93
N LYS A 108 -5.63 9.04 -23.31
CA LYS A 108 -6.01 8.50 -24.63
C LYS A 108 -7.53 8.51 -24.85
N ARG A 109 -8.33 8.15 -23.84
CA ARG A 109 -9.81 8.26 -23.91
C ARG A 109 -10.31 9.69 -24.09
N LYS A 110 -9.51 10.70 -23.73
CA LYS A 110 -9.79 12.12 -23.96
C LYS A 110 -9.20 12.66 -25.27
N GLY A 111 -8.55 11.82 -26.09
CA GLY A 111 -7.85 12.26 -27.29
C GLY A 111 -6.58 13.10 -27.00
N LEU A 112 -6.04 13.02 -25.78
CA LEU A 112 -4.88 13.80 -25.36
C LEU A 112 -3.60 12.95 -25.38
N SER A 113 -2.46 13.59 -25.66
CA SER A 113 -1.14 12.95 -25.53
C SER A 113 -0.76 12.75 -24.06
N PHE A 114 0.18 11.82 -23.80
CA PHE A 114 0.71 11.61 -22.44
C PHE A 114 1.37 12.87 -21.87
N PHE A 115 1.95 13.71 -22.71
CA PHE A 115 2.62 14.96 -22.30
C PHE A 115 1.66 16.16 -22.16
N SER A 116 0.36 15.91 -22.14
CA SER A 116 -0.65 16.97 -21.97
C SER A 116 -0.56 17.61 -20.57
N LYS A 117 -0.93 18.90 -20.49
CA LYS A 117 -1.11 19.62 -19.23
C LYS A 117 -2.19 19.00 -18.34
N GLU A 118 -3.05 18.15 -18.91
CA GLU A 118 -4.06 17.38 -18.17
C GLU A 118 -3.48 16.16 -17.44
N ASN A 119 -2.20 15.83 -17.64
CA ASN A 119 -1.55 14.69 -16.98
C ASN A 119 -1.37 14.96 -15.48
N GLU A 120 -2.12 14.21 -14.66
CA GLU A 120 -2.17 14.36 -13.21
C GLU A 120 -0.89 13.81 -12.54
N LEU A 121 -0.19 12.85 -13.15
CA LEU A 121 1.12 12.41 -12.66
C LEU A 121 2.13 13.55 -12.66
N PHE A 122 2.12 14.36 -13.73
CA PHE A 122 3.02 15.51 -13.82
C PHE A 122 2.70 16.57 -12.77
N HIS A 123 1.42 16.77 -12.43
CA HIS A 123 1.05 17.68 -11.34
C HIS A 123 1.61 17.18 -10.01
N GLY A 124 1.39 15.90 -9.68
CA GLY A 124 1.91 15.30 -8.47
C GLY A 124 3.45 15.30 -8.39
N TRP A 125 4.14 14.94 -9.48
CA TRP A 125 5.60 14.94 -9.54
C TRP A 125 6.18 16.36 -9.47
N ALA A 126 5.51 17.36 -10.06
CA ALA A 126 5.90 18.76 -9.92
C ALA A 126 5.76 19.25 -8.47
N MET A 127 4.70 18.84 -7.76
CA MET A 127 4.52 19.17 -6.33
C MET A 127 5.62 18.54 -5.46
N SER A 128 5.92 17.25 -5.67
CA SER A 128 7.04 16.57 -5.01
C SER A 128 8.39 17.23 -5.29
N THR A 129 8.65 17.54 -6.55
CA THR A 129 9.89 18.19 -6.99
C THR A 129 10.00 19.59 -6.39
N GLY A 130 8.92 20.37 -6.38
CA GLY A 130 8.85 21.69 -5.77
C GLY A 130 9.13 21.66 -4.27
N PHE A 131 8.54 20.70 -3.55
CA PHE A 131 8.81 20.50 -2.12
C PHE A 131 10.30 20.22 -1.87
N HIS A 132 10.87 19.21 -2.55
CA HIS A 132 12.26 18.83 -2.34
C HIS A 132 13.25 19.91 -2.80
N ALA A 133 12.98 20.60 -3.90
CA ALA A 133 13.78 21.73 -4.37
C ALA A 133 13.74 22.89 -3.36
N ALA A 134 12.57 23.20 -2.78
CA ALA A 134 12.44 24.21 -1.73
C ALA A 134 13.25 23.82 -0.49
N MET A 135 13.15 22.55 -0.05
CA MET A 135 13.94 22.06 1.08
C MET A 135 15.45 22.18 0.83
N LEU A 136 15.94 21.75 -0.34
CA LEU A 136 17.35 21.85 -0.69
C LEU A 136 17.82 23.31 -0.83
N LYS A 137 16.97 24.21 -1.34
CA LYS A 137 17.28 25.63 -1.49
C LYS A 137 17.37 26.35 -0.14
N LEU A 138 16.43 26.08 0.78
CA LEU A 138 16.36 26.74 2.08
C LEU A 138 17.36 26.18 3.09
N PHE A 139 17.63 24.87 3.02
CA PHE A 139 18.38 24.14 4.04
C PHE A 139 19.73 23.59 3.55
N GLY A 140 20.03 23.75 2.26
CA GLY A 140 21.24 23.28 1.62
C GLY A 140 21.26 21.76 1.42
N LYS A 141 22.27 21.26 0.70
CA LYS A 141 22.43 19.82 0.39
C LYS A 141 22.58 18.93 1.63
N LYS A 142 22.92 19.51 2.79
CA LYS A 142 23.08 18.77 4.06
C LYS A 142 21.79 18.11 4.52
N VAL A 143 20.60 18.57 4.10
CA VAL A 143 19.32 17.96 4.49
C VAL A 143 18.98 16.68 3.70
N THR A 144 19.75 16.35 2.66
CA THR A 144 19.46 15.22 1.77
C THR A 144 19.30 13.87 2.50
N PRO A 145 20.20 13.46 3.43
CA PRO A 145 20.05 12.18 4.13
C PRO A 145 18.74 12.07 4.92
N TYR A 146 18.34 13.18 5.55
CA TYR A 146 17.06 13.28 6.24
C TYR A 146 15.88 13.10 5.28
N LEU A 147 15.86 13.82 4.15
CA LEU A 147 14.76 13.74 3.17
C LEU A 147 14.64 12.33 2.56
N VAL A 148 15.78 11.73 2.19
CA VAL A 148 15.80 10.37 1.63
C VAL A 148 15.29 9.36 2.65
N THR A 149 15.76 9.44 3.89
CA THR A 149 15.34 8.50 4.94
C THR A 149 13.86 8.69 5.31
N GLN A 150 13.38 9.94 5.37
CA GLN A 150 11.97 10.27 5.58
C GLN A 150 11.09 9.64 4.50
N ALA A 151 11.42 9.88 3.23
CA ALA A 151 10.66 9.36 2.10
C ALA A 151 10.67 7.82 2.08
N PHE A 152 11.85 7.22 2.19
CA PHE A 152 12.02 5.76 2.19
C PHE A 152 11.26 5.09 3.34
N TYR A 153 11.40 5.61 4.56
CA TYR A 153 10.73 5.04 5.73
C TYR A 153 9.20 5.22 5.65
N GLY A 154 8.72 6.40 5.25
CA GLY A 154 7.29 6.66 5.12
C GLY A 154 6.61 5.77 4.06
N VAL A 155 7.24 5.60 2.89
CA VAL A 155 6.77 4.67 1.85
C VAL A 155 6.80 3.22 2.37
N SER A 156 7.89 2.81 3.03
CA SER A 156 8.01 1.46 3.57
C SER A 156 6.97 1.15 4.65
N LEU A 157 6.68 2.12 5.52
CA LEU A 157 5.67 2.00 6.56
C LEU A 157 4.26 1.90 5.98
N PHE A 158 3.98 2.56 4.85
CA PHE A 158 2.72 2.39 4.16
C PHE A 158 2.64 1.03 3.46
N GLU A 159 3.65 0.65 2.68
CA GLU A 159 3.63 -0.59 1.91
C GLU A 159 3.62 -1.86 2.79
N ILE A 160 4.20 -1.81 3.99
CA ILE A 160 4.09 -2.95 4.91
C ILE A 160 2.65 -3.16 5.39
N ILE A 161 1.82 -2.13 5.42
CA ILE A 161 0.39 -2.26 5.72
C ILE A 161 -0.32 -2.98 4.56
N ASN A 162 -0.09 -2.58 3.30
CA ASN A 162 -0.61 -3.31 2.13
C ASN A 162 -0.15 -4.79 2.14
N TYR A 163 1.12 -5.03 2.50
CA TYR A 163 1.68 -6.37 2.62
C TYR A 163 0.92 -7.22 3.65
N ILE A 164 0.60 -6.64 4.80
CA ILE A 164 -0.13 -7.31 5.88
C ILE A 164 -1.60 -7.55 5.45
N GLU A 165 -2.23 -6.54 4.88
CA GLU A 165 -3.65 -6.51 4.52
C GLU A 165 -4.05 -7.48 3.41
N HIS A 166 -3.15 -7.79 2.48
CA HIS A 166 -3.48 -8.62 1.32
C HIS A 166 -2.79 -9.98 1.29
N TYR A 167 -2.18 -10.40 2.40
CA TYR A 167 -1.33 -11.58 2.41
C TYR A 167 -2.06 -12.87 2.04
N GLY A 168 -1.72 -13.41 0.87
CA GLY A 168 -2.18 -14.72 0.41
C GLY A 168 -3.62 -14.75 -0.10
N LEU A 169 -4.33 -13.63 -0.07
CA LEU A 169 -5.71 -13.53 -0.50
C LEU A 169 -5.82 -13.34 -2.01
N LYS A 170 -6.82 -13.98 -2.61
CA LYS A 170 -7.08 -14.02 -4.04
C LYS A 170 -8.58 -14.03 -4.33
N ARG A 171 -9.00 -13.26 -5.32
CA ARG A 171 -10.32 -13.31 -5.95
C ARG A 171 -10.40 -14.46 -6.91
N SER A 172 -11.57 -15.09 -6.97
CA SER A 172 -11.89 -16.04 -8.02
C SER A 172 -11.96 -15.34 -9.38
N GLN A 173 -11.47 -16.05 -10.40
CA GLN A 173 -11.64 -15.67 -11.80
C GLN A 173 -12.89 -16.37 -12.31
N LYS A 174 -13.73 -15.63 -13.04
CA LYS A 174 -14.93 -16.14 -13.71
C LYS A 174 -14.55 -16.79 -15.03
N GLU A 175 -15.49 -17.54 -15.60
CA GLU A 175 -15.33 -18.21 -16.90
C GLU A 175 -15.00 -17.24 -18.04
N ASP A 176 -15.50 -16.00 -17.98
CA ASP A 176 -15.22 -14.94 -18.97
C ASP A 176 -13.83 -14.29 -18.80
N GLY A 177 -13.02 -14.76 -17.86
CA GLY A 177 -11.69 -14.24 -17.55
C GLY A 177 -11.70 -12.98 -16.65
N SER A 178 -12.86 -12.42 -16.32
CA SER A 178 -12.98 -11.32 -15.37
C SER A 178 -12.92 -11.81 -13.92
N TYR A 179 -12.58 -10.94 -12.97
CA TYR A 179 -12.54 -11.30 -11.56
C TYR A 179 -13.88 -11.08 -10.86
N ALA A 180 -14.21 -11.92 -9.87
CA ALA A 180 -15.34 -11.70 -8.96
C ALA A 180 -15.27 -10.31 -8.30
N ARG A 181 -16.38 -9.74 -7.83
CA ARG A 181 -16.35 -8.43 -7.16
C ARG A 181 -15.42 -8.48 -5.93
N THR A 182 -14.72 -7.38 -5.63
CA THR A 182 -13.99 -7.26 -4.36
C THR A 182 -15.00 -7.26 -3.20
N MET A 183 -14.81 -8.20 -2.30
CA MET A 183 -15.63 -8.47 -1.11
C MET A 183 -14.76 -8.42 0.16
N PRO A 184 -15.35 -8.27 1.36
CA PRO A 184 -14.61 -8.20 2.62
C PRO A 184 -13.59 -9.33 2.86
N GLU A 185 -13.83 -10.52 2.31
CA GLU A 185 -12.94 -11.69 2.36
C GLU A 185 -11.60 -11.50 1.62
N HIS A 186 -11.49 -10.51 0.74
CA HIS A 186 -10.31 -10.28 -0.11
C HIS A 186 -9.25 -9.37 0.52
N SER A 187 -9.42 -9.05 1.81
CA SER A 187 -8.43 -8.34 2.63
C SER A 187 -8.57 -8.72 4.09
N TRP A 188 -7.45 -8.77 4.81
CA TRP A 188 -7.42 -8.96 6.25
C TRP A 188 -7.94 -7.72 6.97
N ASN A 189 -8.90 -7.93 7.87
CA ASN A 189 -9.53 -6.92 8.71
C ASN A 189 -8.83 -6.84 10.07
N ASN A 190 -8.97 -5.71 10.76
CA ASN A 190 -8.44 -5.56 12.13
C ASN A 190 -9.28 -4.57 12.94
N ASN A 191 -9.97 -5.05 13.97
CA ASN A 191 -10.96 -4.25 14.69
C ASN A 191 -10.42 -3.52 15.92
N ASN A 192 -9.12 -3.17 15.97
CA ASN A 192 -8.56 -2.46 17.12
C ASN A 192 -8.97 -0.98 17.15
N ILE A 193 -9.77 -0.58 18.15
CA ILE A 193 -10.42 0.74 18.23
C ILE A 193 -9.43 1.92 18.21
N VAL A 194 -8.26 1.78 18.85
CA VAL A 194 -7.29 2.89 19.01
C VAL A 194 -6.55 3.16 17.70
N THR A 195 -6.03 2.13 17.03
CA THR A 195 -5.37 2.28 15.72
C THR A 195 -6.35 2.66 14.62
N ASN A 196 -7.62 2.24 14.71
CA ASN A 196 -8.67 2.66 13.79
C ASN A 196 -8.96 4.18 13.84
N LEU A 197 -8.80 4.84 14.98
CA LEU A 197 -8.96 6.31 15.03
C LEU A 197 -7.76 7.05 14.42
N PHE A 198 -6.52 6.58 14.65
CA PHE A 198 -5.31 7.22 14.14
C PHE A 198 -5.06 6.98 12.65
N LEU A 199 -5.55 5.87 12.10
CA LEU A 199 -5.36 5.50 10.69
C LEU A 199 -6.59 5.81 9.83
N TYR A 200 -7.50 6.70 10.27
CA TYR A 200 -8.76 6.97 9.55
C TYR A 200 -9.54 5.69 9.21
N GLN A 201 -9.70 4.82 10.19
CA GLN A 201 -10.41 3.53 10.10
C GLN A 201 -9.86 2.61 9.01
N LEU A 202 -8.60 2.79 8.58
CA LEU A 202 -7.94 1.92 7.61
C LEU A 202 -8.05 0.44 7.99
N GLN A 203 -8.10 0.13 9.28
CA GLN A 203 -8.19 -1.25 9.73
C GLN A 203 -9.54 -1.92 9.44
N ARG A 204 -10.59 -1.16 9.09
CA ARG A 204 -11.82 -1.66 8.43
C ARG A 204 -11.62 -1.84 6.93
N HIS A 205 -10.45 -2.37 6.56
CA HIS A 205 -9.95 -2.41 5.18
C HIS A 205 -10.89 -3.19 4.26
N SER A 206 -11.47 -4.27 4.78
CA SER A 206 -12.44 -5.12 4.10
C SER A 206 -13.69 -4.38 3.62
N ASP A 207 -14.26 -3.49 4.44
CA ASP A 207 -15.40 -2.65 4.01
C ASP A 207 -14.95 -1.55 3.05
N HIS A 208 -13.77 -0.97 3.28
CA HIS A 208 -13.19 0.06 2.42
C HIS A 208 -12.95 -0.47 1.00
N HIS A 209 -12.39 -1.66 0.86
CA HIS A 209 -12.21 -2.31 -0.44
C HIS A 209 -13.54 -2.67 -1.14
N ALA A 210 -14.55 -3.10 -0.37
CA ALA A 210 -15.86 -3.43 -0.91
C ALA A 210 -16.69 -2.20 -1.31
N TYR A 211 -16.49 -1.06 -0.61
CA TYR A 211 -17.23 0.20 -0.77
C TYR A 211 -16.31 1.45 -0.64
N PRO A 212 -15.40 1.70 -1.60
CA PRO A 212 -14.33 2.70 -1.45
C PRO A 212 -14.81 4.16 -1.41
N THR A 213 -16.05 4.44 -1.80
CA THR A 213 -16.63 5.78 -1.72
C THR A 213 -17.24 6.09 -0.35
N ARG A 214 -17.35 5.08 0.53
CA ARG A 214 -17.88 5.26 1.88
C ARG A 214 -16.88 6.08 2.71
N PRO A 215 -17.33 7.15 3.39
CA PRO A 215 -16.44 7.94 4.22
C PRO A 215 -15.92 7.12 5.40
N PHE A 216 -14.67 7.34 5.81
CA PHE A 216 -14.02 6.52 6.84
C PHE A 216 -14.81 6.39 8.15
N GLN A 217 -15.55 7.44 8.55
CA GLN A 217 -16.36 7.46 9.77
C GLN A 217 -17.51 6.44 9.74
N ALA A 218 -17.92 6.01 8.55
CA ALA A 218 -19.07 5.13 8.33
C ALA A 218 -18.66 3.69 7.95
N LEU A 219 -17.35 3.39 7.87
CA LEU A 219 -16.88 2.04 7.57
C LEU A 219 -17.44 1.04 8.59
N ARG A 220 -17.75 -0.19 8.16
CA ARG A 220 -18.38 -1.23 8.97
C ARG A 220 -17.42 -2.39 9.24
N HIS A 221 -17.73 -3.16 10.28
CA HIS A 221 -17.11 -4.45 10.54
C HIS A 221 -18.03 -5.56 10.01
N PHE A 222 -17.44 -6.65 9.52
CA PHE A 222 -18.13 -7.84 9.04
C PHE A 222 -17.47 -9.05 9.70
N ASP A 223 -18.26 -9.88 10.38
CA ASP A 223 -17.78 -11.04 11.13
C ASP A 223 -17.20 -12.10 10.18
N GLU A 224 -17.60 -12.09 8.91
CA GLU A 224 -17.14 -13.01 7.87
C GLU A 224 -15.80 -12.60 7.25
N ALA A 225 -15.27 -11.42 7.57
CA ALA A 225 -13.99 -10.96 7.05
C ALA A 225 -12.83 -11.64 7.79
N PRO A 226 -11.76 -12.08 7.08
CA PRO A 226 -10.61 -12.69 7.72
C PRO A 226 -9.90 -11.67 8.61
N GLU A 227 -9.50 -12.06 9.83
CA GLU A 227 -8.94 -11.13 10.81
C GLU A 227 -7.45 -11.34 11.09
N LEU A 228 -6.75 -10.22 11.32
CA LEU A 228 -5.38 -10.24 11.84
C LEU A 228 -5.35 -10.63 13.33
N PRO A 229 -4.28 -11.30 13.80
CA PRO A 229 -4.16 -11.68 15.20
C PRO A 229 -3.97 -10.52 16.18
N SER A 230 -3.61 -9.33 15.69
CA SER A 230 -3.40 -8.14 16.51
C SER A 230 -3.47 -6.86 15.68
N GLY A 231 -3.41 -5.71 16.33
CA GLY A 231 -3.33 -4.38 15.73
C GLY A 231 -2.18 -4.24 14.73
N TYR A 232 -2.32 -3.39 13.71
CA TYR A 232 -1.26 -3.20 12.69
C TYR A 232 0.09 -2.87 13.30
N ALA A 233 0.14 -2.02 14.32
CA ALA A 233 1.37 -1.66 15.02
C ALA A 233 2.11 -2.89 15.58
N THR A 234 1.37 -3.86 16.14
CA THR A 234 1.92 -5.13 16.63
C THR A 234 2.37 -6.04 15.49
N MET A 235 1.69 -5.98 14.34
CA MET A 235 1.96 -6.83 13.17
C MET A 235 3.17 -6.36 12.35
N LEU A 236 3.65 -5.12 12.51
CA LEU A 236 4.82 -4.59 11.80
C LEU A 236 6.08 -5.43 12.02
N ILE A 237 6.38 -5.76 13.29
CA ILE A 237 7.61 -6.51 13.64
C ILE A 237 7.56 -7.94 13.08
N PRO A 238 6.48 -8.73 13.30
CA PRO A 238 6.31 -10.02 12.64
C PRO A 238 6.47 -9.96 11.13
N ALA A 239 5.86 -9.00 10.44
CA ALA A 239 5.91 -8.88 8.99
C ALA A 239 7.34 -8.67 8.43
N LEU A 240 8.22 -8.03 9.21
CA LEU A 240 9.63 -7.84 8.86
C LEU A 240 10.51 -9.07 9.11
N ILE A 241 10.03 -10.06 9.87
CA ILE A 241 10.76 -11.28 10.22
C ILE A 241 10.08 -12.48 9.53
N PRO A 242 10.54 -12.92 8.34
CA PRO A 242 9.85 -13.93 7.53
C PRO A 242 9.44 -15.20 8.26
N LYS A 243 10.33 -15.73 9.12
CA LYS A 243 10.03 -16.94 9.92
C LYS A 243 8.84 -16.74 10.87
N LEU A 244 8.73 -15.57 11.48
CA LEU A 244 7.64 -15.24 12.40
C LEU A 244 6.35 -14.97 11.60
N TRP A 245 6.45 -14.20 10.52
CA TRP A 245 5.33 -13.92 9.62
C TRP A 245 4.70 -15.19 9.06
N PHE A 246 5.49 -16.06 8.42
CA PHE A 246 4.99 -17.30 7.79
C PHE A 246 4.47 -18.31 8.81
N LYS A 247 5.01 -18.32 10.03
CA LYS A 247 4.47 -19.14 11.12
C LYS A 247 3.07 -18.66 11.53
N MET A 248 2.84 -17.35 11.49
CA MET A 248 1.60 -16.72 11.93
C MET A 248 0.53 -16.70 10.84
N MET A 249 0.88 -16.26 9.63
CA MET A 249 -0.11 -15.95 8.59
C MET A 249 -0.39 -17.10 7.64
N ASP A 250 0.56 -18.01 7.38
CA ASP A 250 0.30 -19.13 6.46
C ASP A 250 -0.86 -20.01 6.94
N GLN A 251 -0.91 -20.30 8.25
CA GLN A 251 -2.01 -21.08 8.83
C GLN A 251 -3.34 -20.35 8.68
N ARG A 252 -3.36 -19.03 8.86
CA ARG A 252 -4.58 -18.23 8.71
C ARG A 252 -5.09 -18.22 7.28
N VAL A 253 -4.18 -18.13 6.30
CA VAL A 253 -4.55 -18.25 4.87
C VAL A 253 -5.13 -19.64 4.59
N PHE A 254 -4.51 -20.70 5.14
CA PHE A 254 -4.99 -22.07 4.99
C PHE A 254 -6.40 -22.24 5.60
N ASP A 255 -6.61 -21.76 6.82
CA ASP A 255 -7.89 -21.83 7.53
C ASP A 255 -8.97 -21.01 6.80
N HIS A 256 -8.62 -19.82 6.29
CA HIS A 256 -9.53 -18.95 5.53
C HIS A 256 -10.06 -19.63 4.26
N TYR A 257 -9.24 -20.43 3.60
CA TYR A 257 -9.65 -21.20 2.41
C TYR A 257 -10.12 -22.62 2.73
N GLU A 258 -10.41 -22.93 4.01
CA GLU A 258 -10.89 -24.24 4.46
C GLU A 258 -9.98 -25.40 4.02
N GLY A 259 -8.67 -25.13 3.93
CA GLY A 259 -7.64 -26.06 3.50
C GLY A 259 -7.39 -26.13 1.99
N ASP A 260 -8.19 -25.45 1.18
CA ASP A 260 -8.03 -25.42 -0.29
C ASP A 260 -7.09 -24.29 -0.74
N LEU A 261 -5.77 -24.56 -0.66
CA LEU A 261 -4.73 -23.62 -1.09
C LEU A 261 -4.69 -23.36 -2.61
N THR A 262 -5.48 -24.04 -3.43
CA THR A 262 -5.58 -23.72 -4.87
C THR A 262 -6.25 -22.36 -5.09
N LYS A 263 -7.08 -21.93 -4.14
CA LYS A 263 -7.75 -20.63 -4.12
C LYS A 263 -6.85 -19.49 -3.64
N ALA A 264 -5.74 -19.78 -2.95
CA ALA A 264 -4.86 -18.77 -2.39
C ALA A 264 -3.91 -18.14 -3.44
N ASN A 265 -3.49 -16.90 -3.18
CA ASN A 265 -2.47 -16.21 -3.98
C ASN A 265 -1.08 -16.61 -3.50
N ILE A 266 -0.53 -17.69 -4.02
CA ILE A 266 0.74 -18.26 -3.56
C ILE A 266 1.89 -17.83 -4.47
N LEU A 267 3.03 -17.46 -3.86
CA LEU A 267 4.23 -17.14 -4.62
C LEU A 267 4.72 -18.38 -5.39
N PRO A 268 4.81 -18.35 -6.74
CA PRO A 268 5.05 -19.55 -7.54
C PRO A 268 6.29 -20.35 -7.11
N LYS A 269 7.41 -19.66 -6.84
CA LYS A 269 8.66 -20.31 -6.42
C LYS A 269 8.62 -21.00 -5.04
N ARG A 270 7.58 -20.77 -4.23
CA ARG A 270 7.39 -21.40 -2.90
C ARG A 270 6.15 -22.28 -2.83
N ARG A 271 5.40 -22.44 -3.93
CA ARG A 271 4.16 -23.22 -3.96
C ARG A 271 4.36 -24.65 -3.48
N ALA A 272 5.30 -25.39 -4.09
CA ALA A 272 5.57 -26.78 -3.70
C ALA A 272 5.96 -26.93 -2.21
N GLN A 273 6.76 -26.00 -1.69
CA GLN A 273 7.17 -25.99 -0.27
C GLN A 273 5.97 -25.75 0.65
N ILE A 274 5.09 -24.80 0.30
CA ILE A 274 3.89 -24.47 1.08
C ILE A 274 2.89 -25.63 1.04
N PHE A 275 2.64 -26.22 -0.12
CA PHE A 275 1.77 -27.39 -0.24
C PHE A 275 2.28 -28.55 0.61
N LYS A 276 3.59 -28.85 0.54
CA LYS A 276 4.22 -29.85 1.41
C LYS A 276 4.08 -29.53 2.90
N LYS A 277 4.19 -28.25 3.31
CA LYS A 277 4.00 -27.81 4.70
C LYS A 277 2.60 -28.16 5.25
N PHE A 278 1.58 -28.17 4.39
CA PHE A 278 0.19 -28.47 4.76
C PHE A 278 -0.26 -29.88 4.35
N GLY A 279 0.64 -30.75 3.89
CA GLY A 279 0.30 -32.11 3.49
C GLY A 279 -0.53 -32.22 2.20
N LEU A 280 -0.50 -31.18 1.35
CA LEU A 280 -1.22 -31.14 0.06
C LEU A 280 -0.30 -31.58 -1.09
N SER A 281 -0.88 -32.18 -2.15
CA SER A 281 -0.17 -32.43 -3.42
C SER A 281 -0.06 -31.16 -4.23
N ALA A 282 1.12 -30.88 -4.79
CA ALA A 282 1.41 -29.64 -5.52
C ALA A 282 0.93 -29.62 -6.99
N ASP A 283 0.15 -30.62 -7.40
CA ASP A 283 -0.32 -30.84 -8.78
C ASP A 283 -1.20 -29.69 -9.30
#